data_AF-A0A3D4W124-F1
#
_entry.id   AF-A0A3D4W124-F1
#
_cell.length_a   1.000
_cell.length_b   1.000
_cell.length_c   1.000
_cell.angle_alpha   90.00
_cell.angle_beta   90.00
_cell.angle_gamma   90.00
#
_symmetry.space_group_name_H-M   'P 1'
#
loop_
_entity.id
_entity.type
_entity.pdbx_description
1 polymer ?
#
loop_
_entity_poly.entity_id
_entity_poly.type
_entity_poly.pdbx_seq_one_letter_code
_entity_poly.pdbx_strand_id
1 'polypeptide(L)'
;MKKRLYVDFHVLQTVPPSCINRDDTGSPKTAMYGGVLRARVSSQAWKHAMRKDFAENTPLDVGKRTKKAAELVKEQILALDPEQKKADKMAKDALKHVNITSNDKKGTDALVFISSAQAKALAELAVEGCTNDEKYEEAMIKNPSADMVLFGRMVAQKASLKYDAAAQVAHSISTHAVKNEYDYFTAVDDCQTDSTGAGHLGTVEYNSSTLYRYATVNVMELAGQLGAAQ
;
A
#
# COMPACT_ATOMS: atom_id res chain seq x y z
N MET A 1 -24.22 26.40 -1.77
CA MET A 1 -24.03 25.05 -2.37
C MET A 1 -22.64 24.55 -2.02
N LYS A 2 -22.48 23.33 -1.48
CA LYS A 2 -21.14 22.71 -1.35
C LYS A 2 -20.59 22.50 -2.76
N LYS A 3 -19.51 23.19 -3.11
CA LYS A 3 -18.81 23.01 -4.40
C LYS A 3 -18.35 21.55 -4.46
N ARG A 4 -18.69 20.84 -5.53
CA ARG A 4 -18.20 19.49 -5.82
C ARG A 4 -17.24 19.60 -6.99
N LEU A 5 -15.98 19.25 -6.78
CA LEU A 5 -14.94 19.32 -7.81
C LEU A 5 -14.25 17.97 -7.89
N TYR A 6 -14.36 17.34 -9.06
CA TYR A 6 -13.71 16.08 -9.38
C TYR A 6 -12.72 16.30 -10.52
N VAL A 7 -11.58 15.63 -10.44
CA VAL A 7 -10.60 15.57 -11.53
C VAL A 7 -10.50 14.14 -11.99
N ASP A 8 -10.87 13.91 -13.24
CA ASP A 8 -10.88 12.60 -13.88
C ASP A 8 -9.64 12.44 -14.74
N PHE A 9 -8.95 11.32 -14.56
CA PHE A 9 -7.73 10.96 -15.28
C PHE A 9 -8.05 9.79 -16.21
N HIS A 10 -7.85 10.01 -17.51
CA HIS A 10 -8.01 9.00 -18.55
C HIS A 10 -6.66 8.80 -19.23
N VAL A 11 -6.12 7.58 -19.15
CA VAL A 11 -4.80 7.27 -19.72
C VAL A 11 -4.91 6.05 -20.61
N LEU A 12 -4.41 6.17 -21.84
CA LEU A 12 -4.11 5.05 -22.71
C LEU A 12 -2.61 4.79 -22.67
N GLN A 13 -2.24 3.57 -22.28
CA GLN A 13 -0.84 3.19 -22.13
C GLN A 13 -0.59 1.85 -22.81
N THR A 14 0.20 1.86 -23.87
CA THR A 14 0.70 0.64 -24.51
C THR A 14 1.85 0.07 -23.68
N VAL A 15 1.76 -1.21 -23.37
CA VAL A 15 2.80 -1.95 -22.65
C VAL A 15 3.31 -3.07 -23.55
N PRO A 16 4.65 -3.22 -23.69
CA PRO A 16 5.24 -4.32 -24.44
C PRO A 16 4.93 -5.69 -23.82
N PRO A 17 5.26 -6.80 -24.52
CA PRO A 17 5.15 -8.16 -23.97
C PRO A 17 5.72 -8.26 -22.55
N SER A 18 4.85 -8.50 -21.58
CA SER A 18 5.22 -8.52 -20.16
C SER A 18 4.15 -9.19 -19.30
N CYS A 19 4.48 -9.47 -18.04
CA CYS A 19 3.55 -9.91 -17.01
C CYS A 19 3.53 -8.88 -15.86
N ILE A 20 2.88 -7.73 -16.09
CA ILE A 20 2.85 -6.60 -15.11
C ILE A 20 2.20 -7.02 -13.79
N ASN A 21 1.11 -7.79 -13.85
CA ASN A 21 0.37 -8.21 -12.68
C ASN A 21 -0.16 -9.63 -12.84
N ARG A 22 0.43 -10.55 -12.09
CA ARG A 22 0.08 -11.97 -12.08
C ARG A 22 -0.93 -12.36 -11.00
N ASP A 23 -1.66 -13.44 -11.25
CA ASP A 23 -2.45 -14.16 -10.25
C ASP A 23 -1.60 -15.17 -9.45
N ASP A 24 -2.26 -16.00 -8.67
CA ASP A 24 -1.66 -17.04 -7.82
C ASP A 24 -1.03 -18.20 -8.60
N THR A 25 -1.40 -18.37 -9.87
CA THR A 25 -0.81 -19.37 -10.78
C THR A 25 0.40 -18.85 -11.54
N GLY A 26 0.69 -17.55 -11.45
CA GLY A 26 1.76 -16.89 -12.20
C GLY A 26 1.33 -16.27 -13.52
N SER A 27 0.06 -16.44 -13.92
CA SER A 27 -0.48 -15.96 -15.18
C SER A 27 -0.88 -14.48 -15.12
N PRO A 28 -0.76 -13.71 -16.22
CA PRO A 28 -1.25 -12.33 -16.27
C PRO A 28 -2.75 -12.28 -15.94
N LYS A 29 -3.12 -11.39 -15.02
CA LYS A 29 -4.54 -11.21 -14.66
C LYS A 29 -5.33 -10.76 -15.89
N THR A 30 -6.50 -11.35 -16.07
CA THR A 30 -7.46 -10.98 -17.13
C THR A 30 -8.82 -10.59 -16.53
N ALA A 31 -9.70 -10.04 -17.37
CA ALA A 31 -11.10 -9.81 -17.08
C ALA A 31 -11.95 -9.97 -18.35
N MET A 32 -13.17 -10.46 -18.20
CA MET A 32 -14.16 -10.49 -19.28
C MET A 32 -14.83 -9.12 -19.39
N TYR A 33 -14.77 -8.47 -20.56
CA TYR A 33 -15.42 -7.20 -20.80
C TYR A 33 -15.87 -7.06 -22.26
N GLY A 34 -17.18 -6.83 -22.46
CA GLY A 34 -17.77 -6.80 -23.79
C GLY A 34 -17.70 -8.13 -24.53
N GLY A 35 -17.81 -9.26 -23.81
CA GLY A 35 -17.78 -10.62 -24.37
C GLY A 35 -16.40 -11.16 -24.75
N VAL A 36 -15.32 -10.41 -24.49
CA VAL A 36 -13.94 -10.84 -24.78
C VAL A 36 -13.04 -10.75 -23.54
N LEU A 37 -12.02 -11.61 -23.49
CA LEU A 37 -10.98 -11.56 -22.47
C LEU A 37 -10.04 -10.38 -22.74
N ARG A 38 -9.77 -9.62 -21.68
CA ARG A 38 -8.94 -8.42 -21.69
C ARG A 38 -7.85 -8.54 -20.64
N ALA A 39 -6.64 -8.07 -20.93
CA ALA A 39 -5.60 -7.94 -19.92
C ALA A 39 -6.09 -6.99 -18.83
N ARG A 40 -5.80 -7.31 -17.57
CA ARG A 40 -6.20 -6.53 -16.41
C ARG A 40 -5.00 -6.29 -15.50
N VAL A 41 -4.76 -5.03 -15.16
CA VAL A 41 -3.87 -4.68 -14.04
C VAL A 41 -4.70 -4.18 -12.88
N SER A 42 -4.47 -4.77 -11.71
CA SER A 42 -5.32 -4.51 -10.56
C SER A 42 -5.11 -3.10 -10.00
N SER A 43 -6.18 -2.46 -9.49
CA SER A 43 -6.09 -1.11 -8.91
C SER A 43 -5.14 -1.07 -7.72
N GLN A 44 -5.06 -2.15 -6.93
CA GLN A 44 -4.10 -2.27 -5.84
C GLN A 44 -2.64 -2.31 -6.32
N ALA A 45 -2.35 -2.93 -7.47
CA ALA A 45 -1.01 -2.95 -8.04
C ALA A 45 -0.58 -1.53 -8.47
N TRP A 46 -1.49 -0.79 -9.12
CA TRP A 46 -1.23 0.61 -9.47
C TRP A 46 -1.10 1.52 -8.26
N LYS A 47 -2.00 1.41 -7.29
CA LYS A 47 -1.91 2.19 -6.05
C LYS A 47 -0.61 1.89 -5.30
N HIS A 48 -0.15 0.63 -5.30
CA HIS A 48 1.14 0.30 -4.70
C HIS A 48 2.30 0.98 -5.44
N ALA A 49 2.33 0.92 -6.78
CA ALA A 49 3.34 1.59 -7.58
C ALA A 49 3.35 3.11 -7.38
N MET A 50 2.17 3.75 -7.38
CA MET A 50 2.02 5.19 -7.09
C MET A 50 2.55 5.55 -5.71
N ARG A 51 2.23 4.76 -4.67
CA ARG A 51 2.73 5.02 -3.31
C ARG A 51 4.25 4.90 -3.20
N LYS A 52 4.83 3.94 -3.91
CA LYS A 52 6.29 3.79 -3.96
C LYS A 52 6.92 5.00 -4.64
N ASP A 53 6.36 5.41 -5.78
CA ASP A 53 6.79 6.61 -6.50
C ASP A 53 6.69 7.89 -5.63
N PHE A 54 5.60 8.07 -4.88
CA PHE A 54 5.46 9.19 -3.95
C PHE A 54 6.58 9.20 -2.89
N ALA A 55 6.94 8.03 -2.34
CA ALA A 55 7.97 7.94 -1.33
C ALA A 55 9.39 8.21 -1.87
N GLU A 56 9.64 7.90 -3.15
CA GLU A 56 10.95 8.08 -3.79
C GLU A 56 11.13 9.48 -4.41
N ASN A 57 10.05 10.03 -4.98
CA ASN A 57 10.13 11.19 -5.87
C ASN A 57 9.41 12.44 -5.33
N THR A 58 8.85 12.40 -4.11
CA THR A 58 8.20 13.56 -3.50
C THR A 58 8.60 13.74 -2.04
N PRO A 59 8.55 14.97 -1.49
CA PRO A 59 8.80 15.22 -0.08
C PRO A 59 7.58 14.89 0.83
N LEU A 60 6.56 14.19 0.31
CA LEU A 60 5.34 13.88 1.05
C LEU A 60 5.60 12.77 2.09
N ASP A 61 4.97 12.86 3.26
CA ASP A 61 4.89 11.71 4.17
C ASP A 61 3.99 10.64 3.53
N VAL A 62 4.56 9.44 3.38
CA VAL A 62 3.88 8.26 2.85
C VAL A 62 3.84 7.23 3.96
N GLY A 63 2.64 6.81 4.32
CA GLY A 63 2.47 5.90 5.44
C GLY A 63 3.02 4.51 5.17
N LYS A 64 3.43 3.81 6.23
CA LYS A 64 3.92 2.44 6.15
C LYS A 64 2.78 1.46 6.44
N ARG A 65 2.66 0.42 5.59
CA ARG A 65 1.77 -0.72 5.82
C ARG A 65 2.60 -1.87 6.36
N THR A 66 2.49 -2.14 7.65
CA THR A 66 3.38 -3.09 8.32
C THR A 66 2.70 -3.83 9.45
N LYS A 67 3.19 -5.05 9.74
CA LYS A 67 2.88 -5.74 10.99
C LYS A 67 3.79 -5.29 12.14
N LYS A 68 4.86 -4.56 11.82
CA LYS A 68 5.86 -4.06 12.78
C LYS A 68 5.57 -2.62 13.20
N ALA A 69 4.30 -2.28 13.40
CA ALA A 69 3.91 -0.91 13.78
C ALA A 69 4.54 -0.49 15.12
N ALA A 70 4.73 -1.44 16.05
CA ALA A 70 5.40 -1.20 17.32
C ALA A 70 6.86 -0.76 17.13
N GLU A 71 7.55 -1.31 16.12
CA GLU A 71 8.94 -0.91 15.81
C GLU A 71 8.99 0.54 15.32
N LEU A 72 8.01 0.97 14.50
CA LEU A 72 7.93 2.36 14.03
C LEU A 72 7.70 3.35 15.17
N VAL A 73 6.81 3.02 16.12
CA VAL A 73 6.58 3.87 17.31
C VAL A 73 7.81 3.86 18.22
N LYS A 74 8.45 2.70 18.41
CA LYS A 74 9.69 2.58 19.19
C LYS A 74 10.81 3.46 18.63
N GLU A 75 11.02 3.45 17.31
CA GLU A 75 12.00 4.32 16.64
C GLU A 75 11.76 5.79 16.96
N GLN A 76 10.48 6.23 16.97
CA GLN A 76 10.13 7.60 17.35
C GLN A 76 10.33 7.88 18.84
N ILE A 77 10.03 6.92 19.73
CA ILE A 77 10.28 7.05 21.17
C ILE A 77 11.78 7.21 21.42
N LEU A 78 12.63 6.38 20.80
CA LEU A 78 14.08 6.45 20.97
C LEU A 78 14.68 7.73 20.36
N ALA A 79 14.02 8.34 19.38
CA ALA A 79 14.42 9.65 18.87
C ALA A 79 14.11 10.79 19.86
N LEU A 80 13.09 10.64 20.70
CA LEU A 80 12.71 11.60 21.74
C LEU A 80 13.47 11.37 23.06
N ASP A 81 13.65 10.11 23.45
CA ASP A 81 14.34 9.66 24.66
C ASP A 81 15.29 8.49 24.34
N PRO A 82 16.56 8.78 23.98
CA PRO A 82 17.52 7.77 23.52
C PRO A 82 17.90 6.70 24.55
N GLU A 83 17.74 6.98 25.86
CA GLU A 83 18.15 6.05 26.92
C GLU A 83 17.00 5.15 27.42
N GLN A 84 15.82 5.25 26.78
CA GLN A 84 14.62 4.58 27.25
C GLN A 84 14.66 3.06 27.05
N LYS A 85 15.16 2.34 28.06
CA LYS A 85 15.21 0.86 28.08
C LYS A 85 13.82 0.20 27.99
N LYS A 86 12.73 0.95 28.25
CA LYS A 86 11.35 0.47 28.17
C LYS A 86 10.63 0.84 26.87
N ALA A 87 11.32 1.38 25.86
CA ALA A 87 10.71 1.84 24.60
C ALA A 87 9.87 0.76 23.90
N ASP A 88 10.31 -0.51 23.93
CA ASP A 88 9.56 -1.64 23.37
C ASP A 88 8.20 -1.84 24.07
N LYS A 89 8.18 -1.71 25.39
CA LYS A 89 6.95 -1.86 26.18
C LYS A 89 6.02 -0.67 25.93
N MET A 90 6.56 0.54 25.93
CA MET A 90 5.81 1.78 25.70
C MET A 90 5.16 1.78 24.32
N ALA A 91 5.88 1.37 23.27
CA ALA A 91 5.33 1.28 21.91
C ALA A 91 4.18 0.27 21.80
N LYS A 92 4.30 -0.89 22.46
CA LYS A 92 3.20 -1.88 22.51
C LYS A 92 2.01 -1.36 23.29
N ASP A 93 2.22 -0.70 24.41
CA ASP A 93 1.15 -0.17 25.24
C ASP A 93 0.42 0.98 24.52
N ALA A 94 1.14 1.87 23.81
CA ALA A 94 0.55 2.89 22.93
C ALA A 94 -0.38 2.28 21.85
N LEU A 95 0.02 1.17 21.22
CA LEU A 95 -0.83 0.49 20.23
C LEU A 95 -2.04 -0.22 20.85
N LYS A 96 -1.94 -0.70 22.10
CA LYS A 96 -3.09 -1.31 22.79
C LYS A 96 -4.20 -0.30 23.06
N HIS A 97 -3.87 0.96 23.37
CA HIS A 97 -4.86 2.02 23.56
C HIS A 97 -5.75 2.26 22.31
N VAL A 98 -5.27 1.89 21.12
CA VAL A 98 -6.02 1.96 19.86
C VAL A 98 -6.58 0.60 19.39
N ASN A 99 -6.64 -0.40 20.29
CA ASN A 99 -7.08 -1.77 20.02
C ASN A 99 -6.25 -2.49 18.94
N ILE A 100 -4.96 -2.16 18.83
CA ILE A 100 -4.02 -2.84 17.95
C ILE A 100 -3.07 -3.68 18.81
N THR A 101 -3.34 -4.98 18.85
CA THR A 101 -2.49 -5.97 19.54
C THR A 101 -1.26 -6.29 18.72
N SER A 102 -0.09 -6.34 19.38
CA SER A 102 1.21 -6.68 18.76
C SER A 102 1.92 -7.76 19.57
N ASN A 103 2.35 -8.83 18.89
CA ASN A 103 3.09 -9.96 19.46
C ASN A 103 4.55 -9.96 19.01
N ASP A 104 5.48 -10.31 19.91
CA ASP A 104 6.93 -10.24 19.67
C ASP A 104 7.46 -11.07 18.50
N LYS A 105 6.81 -12.19 18.16
CA LYS A 105 7.26 -13.10 17.08
C LYS A 105 6.62 -12.84 15.73
N LYS A 106 5.44 -12.18 15.69
CA LYS A 106 4.62 -12.06 14.46
C LYS A 106 4.21 -10.61 14.13
N GLY A 107 4.53 -9.64 14.99
CA GLY A 107 4.02 -8.28 14.89
C GLY A 107 2.53 -8.22 15.25
N THR A 108 1.82 -7.25 14.67
CA THR A 108 0.38 -7.09 14.81
C THR A 108 -0.41 -8.14 14.04
N ASP A 109 -1.62 -8.44 14.52
CA ASP A 109 -2.49 -9.47 13.93
C ASP A 109 -2.91 -9.15 12.49
N ALA A 110 -3.07 -7.85 12.19
CA ALA A 110 -3.35 -7.33 10.85
C ALA A 110 -2.25 -6.34 10.39
N LEU A 111 -2.18 -6.08 9.08
CA LEU A 111 -1.35 -5.00 8.54
C LEU A 111 -1.93 -3.66 8.99
N VAL A 112 -1.14 -2.91 9.77
CA VAL A 112 -1.48 -1.56 10.19
C VAL A 112 -0.93 -0.58 9.17
N PHE A 113 -1.76 0.39 8.78
CA PHE A 113 -1.36 1.49 7.93
C PHE A 113 -1.24 2.76 8.77
N ILE A 114 0.00 3.20 9.00
CA ILE A 114 0.32 4.30 9.92
C ILE A 114 1.27 5.30 9.24
N SER A 115 1.02 6.59 9.43
CA SER A 115 1.91 7.67 8.97
C SER A 115 3.09 7.87 9.93
N SER A 116 4.14 8.54 9.46
CA SER A 116 5.28 8.90 10.32
C SER A 116 4.85 9.87 11.41
N ALA A 117 3.97 10.82 11.07
CA ALA A 117 3.39 11.78 11.99
C ALA A 117 2.49 11.14 13.07
N GLN A 118 1.69 10.12 12.70
CA GLN A 118 0.92 9.33 13.67
C GLN A 118 1.84 8.57 14.62
N ALA A 119 2.87 7.91 14.09
CA ALA A 119 3.83 7.18 14.92
C ALA A 119 4.55 8.11 15.92
N LYS A 120 4.91 9.32 15.48
CA LYS A 120 5.51 10.35 16.35
C LYS A 120 4.54 10.83 17.43
N ALA A 121 3.29 11.14 17.08
CA ALA A 121 2.28 11.57 18.06
C ALA A 121 1.98 10.48 19.10
N LEU A 122 1.95 9.21 18.71
CA LEU A 122 1.84 8.09 19.66
C LEU A 122 3.06 8.00 20.58
N ALA A 123 4.27 8.26 20.06
CA ALA A 123 5.49 8.26 20.84
C ALA A 123 5.52 9.41 21.87
N GLU A 124 5.11 10.62 21.48
CA GLU A 124 5.02 11.78 22.38
C GLU A 124 4.07 11.49 23.55
N LEU A 125 2.86 11.01 23.27
CA LEU A 125 1.89 10.62 24.30
C LEU A 125 2.42 9.52 25.24
N ALA A 126 3.17 8.56 24.69
CA ALA A 126 3.77 7.49 25.48
C ALA A 126 4.88 8.03 26.41
N VAL A 127 5.73 8.94 25.93
CA VAL A 127 6.81 9.56 26.73
C VAL A 127 6.25 10.48 27.83
N GLU A 128 5.15 11.20 27.54
CA GLU A 128 4.42 11.99 28.54
C GLU A 128 3.74 11.14 29.63
N GLY A 129 3.72 9.81 29.47
CA GLY A 129 3.06 8.90 30.40
C GLY A 129 1.53 8.99 30.35
N CYS A 130 0.98 9.45 29.22
CA CYS A 130 -0.46 9.55 29.05
C CYS A 130 -1.10 8.16 29.02
N THR A 131 -2.17 7.97 29.79
CA THR A 131 -2.93 6.71 29.89
C THR A 131 -4.35 6.83 29.30
N ASN A 132 -4.69 7.96 28.69
CA ASN A 132 -6.02 8.18 28.14
C ASN A 132 -6.13 7.66 26.70
N ASP A 133 -6.89 6.59 26.51
CA ASP A 133 -7.19 5.95 25.22
C ASP A 133 -7.68 6.95 24.16
N GLU A 134 -8.52 7.92 24.54
CA GLU A 134 -9.12 8.90 23.62
C GLU A 134 -8.06 9.77 22.94
N LYS A 135 -6.97 10.12 23.66
CA LYS A 135 -5.88 10.93 23.09
C LYS A 135 -5.07 10.14 22.06
N TYR A 136 -4.85 8.85 22.30
CA TYR A 136 -4.17 7.97 21.33
C TYR A 136 -5.02 7.77 20.08
N GLU A 137 -6.34 7.66 20.22
CA GLU A 137 -7.25 7.65 19.07
C GLU A 137 -7.19 8.95 18.27
N GLU A 138 -7.27 10.09 18.95
CA GLU A 138 -7.23 11.40 18.32
C GLU A 138 -5.91 11.62 17.55
N ALA A 139 -4.78 11.18 18.12
CA ALA A 139 -3.47 11.19 17.44
C ALA A 139 -3.47 10.33 16.16
N MET A 140 -4.11 9.16 16.19
CA MET A 140 -4.26 8.28 15.03
C MET A 140 -5.28 8.77 14.00
N ILE A 141 -6.13 9.74 14.38
CA ILE A 141 -7.01 10.44 13.46
C ILE A 141 -6.23 11.62 12.86
N LYS A 142 -5.86 12.65 13.62
CA LYS A 142 -5.45 13.98 13.12
C LYS A 142 -4.35 14.03 12.05
N ASN A 143 -3.39 13.10 12.06
CA ASN A 143 -2.16 13.22 11.24
C ASN A 143 -2.05 12.18 10.10
N PRO A 144 -3.02 12.05 9.17
CA PRO A 144 -2.92 11.05 8.11
C PRO A 144 -1.82 11.43 7.10
N SER A 145 -1.18 10.42 6.51
CA SER A 145 -0.23 10.62 5.40
C SER A 145 -0.96 10.91 4.09
N ALA A 146 -0.29 11.53 3.12
CA ALA A 146 -0.93 11.94 1.86
C ALA A 146 -1.55 10.76 1.09
N ASP A 147 -0.88 9.61 1.10
CA ASP A 147 -1.36 8.37 0.49
C ASP A 147 -2.52 7.72 1.24
N MET A 148 -2.64 7.97 2.55
CA MET A 148 -3.76 7.53 3.37
C MET A 148 -5.01 8.34 3.06
N VAL A 149 -4.86 9.65 2.89
CA VAL A 149 -5.94 10.54 2.45
C VAL A 149 -6.42 10.18 1.04
N LEU A 150 -5.48 9.97 0.11
CA LEU A 150 -5.82 9.61 -1.27
C LEU A 150 -6.49 8.24 -1.39
N PHE A 151 -5.96 7.22 -0.73
CA PHE A 151 -6.36 5.82 -0.97
C PHE A 151 -7.14 5.18 0.18
N GLY A 152 -7.38 5.91 1.25
CA GLY A 152 -8.10 5.48 2.44
C GLY A 152 -7.30 4.56 3.36
N ARG A 153 -7.86 4.34 4.55
CA ARG A 153 -7.40 3.36 5.54
C ARG A 153 -8.57 2.54 6.04
N MET A 154 -8.43 1.21 5.98
CA MET A 154 -9.34 0.30 6.65
C MET A 154 -8.64 -0.28 7.88
N VAL A 155 -9.26 -0.11 9.05
CA VAL A 155 -8.87 -0.76 10.30
C VAL A 155 -10.06 -1.59 10.76
N ALA A 156 -9.86 -2.91 10.90
CA ALA A 156 -10.94 -3.84 11.25
C ALA A 156 -11.31 -3.75 12.74
N GLN A 157 -10.32 -3.51 13.59
CA GLN A 157 -10.44 -3.52 15.04
C GLN A 157 -11.20 -2.30 15.57
N LYS A 158 -11.14 -1.16 14.88
CA LYS A 158 -11.72 0.09 15.35
C LYS A 158 -12.22 0.94 14.19
N ALA A 159 -13.55 1.11 14.12
CA ALA A 159 -14.19 1.85 13.04
C ALA A 159 -13.88 3.36 13.05
N SER A 160 -13.61 3.95 14.22
CA SER A 160 -13.23 5.36 14.36
C SER A 160 -11.93 5.72 13.61
N LEU A 161 -11.05 4.73 13.38
CA LEU A 161 -9.78 4.92 12.69
C LEU A 161 -9.88 4.78 11.17
N LYS A 162 -11.08 4.54 10.62
CA LYS A 162 -11.27 4.45 9.18
C LYS A 162 -11.06 5.83 8.54
N TYR A 163 -10.35 5.82 7.42
CA TYR A 163 -10.21 6.99 6.55
C TYR A 163 -10.83 6.69 5.20
N ASP A 164 -11.80 7.52 4.81
CA ASP A 164 -12.41 7.46 3.49
C ASP A 164 -11.44 8.03 2.46
N ALA A 165 -11.37 7.34 1.32
CA ALA A 165 -10.44 7.66 0.25
C ALA A 165 -10.95 8.83 -0.60
N ALA A 166 -10.15 9.89 -0.74
CA ALA A 166 -10.48 11.00 -1.63
C ALA A 166 -10.35 10.64 -3.13
N ALA A 167 -9.68 9.53 -3.47
CA ALA A 167 -9.48 9.07 -4.84
C ALA A 167 -10.03 7.66 -5.10
N GLN A 168 -10.64 7.49 -6.27
CA GLN A 168 -11.06 6.19 -6.79
C GLN A 168 -10.15 5.81 -7.96
N VAL A 169 -9.51 4.64 -7.86
CA VAL A 169 -8.63 4.11 -8.90
C VAL A 169 -9.24 2.82 -9.44
N ALA A 170 -9.57 2.79 -10.73
CA ALA A 170 -10.15 1.62 -11.36
C ALA A 170 -9.09 0.54 -11.65
N HIS A 171 -9.55 -0.70 -11.80
CA HIS A 171 -8.75 -1.72 -12.48
C HIS A 171 -8.51 -1.25 -13.92
N SER A 172 -7.27 -1.33 -14.39
CA SER A 172 -6.98 -1.04 -15.80
C SER A 172 -7.29 -2.28 -16.61
N ILE A 173 -7.97 -2.11 -17.74
CA ILE A 173 -8.24 -3.18 -18.69
C ILE A 173 -7.74 -2.78 -20.08
N SER A 174 -7.33 -3.75 -20.88
CA SER A 174 -6.95 -3.49 -22.27
C SER A 174 -8.13 -2.96 -23.11
N THR A 175 -7.85 -2.17 -24.14
CA THR A 175 -8.86 -1.64 -25.07
C THR A 175 -9.28 -2.63 -26.15
N HIS A 176 -8.54 -3.72 -26.30
CA HIS A 176 -8.78 -4.81 -27.25
C HIS A 176 -8.80 -6.17 -26.51
N ALA A 177 -9.20 -7.24 -27.21
CA ALA A 177 -9.05 -8.59 -26.69
C ALA A 177 -7.56 -8.95 -26.57
N VAL A 178 -7.22 -9.82 -25.62
CA VAL A 178 -5.87 -10.36 -25.49
C VAL A 178 -5.90 -11.88 -25.53
N LYS A 179 -4.81 -12.46 -26.03
CA LYS A 179 -4.49 -13.87 -25.88
C LYS A 179 -3.19 -13.93 -25.09
N ASN A 180 -3.15 -14.75 -24.05
CA ASN A 180 -1.90 -14.99 -23.34
C ASN A 180 -0.98 -15.84 -24.22
N GLU A 181 0.29 -15.47 -24.21
CA GLU A 181 1.39 -16.17 -24.86
C GLU A 181 2.24 -16.85 -23.79
N TYR A 182 2.93 -17.91 -24.19
CA TYR A 182 3.74 -18.73 -23.32
C TYR A 182 5.21 -18.55 -23.70
N ASP A 183 6.03 -18.20 -22.71
CA ASP A 183 7.48 -18.22 -22.84
C ASP A 183 8.02 -19.51 -22.25
N TYR A 184 8.69 -20.30 -23.07
CA TYR A 184 9.35 -21.53 -22.65
C TYR A 184 10.84 -21.25 -22.47
N PHE A 185 11.31 -21.36 -21.23
CA PHE A 185 12.69 -21.03 -20.90
C PHE A 185 13.37 -22.20 -20.21
N THR A 186 14.69 -22.21 -20.37
CA THR A 186 15.58 -23.15 -19.69
C THR A 186 16.56 -22.38 -18.80
N ALA A 187 16.99 -23.01 -17.72
CA ALA A 187 18.17 -22.59 -16.97
C ALA A 187 19.26 -23.62 -17.18
N VAL A 188 20.43 -23.18 -17.63
CA VAL A 188 21.60 -24.03 -17.84
C VAL A 188 22.40 -24.09 -16.54
N ASP A 189 22.94 -25.26 -16.21
CA ASP A 189 23.87 -25.44 -15.10
C ASP A 189 25.31 -25.38 -15.62
N ASP A 190 26.01 -24.28 -15.32
CA ASP A 190 27.37 -24.04 -15.79
C ASP A 190 28.40 -25.03 -15.20
N CYS A 191 28.08 -25.73 -14.11
CA CYS A 191 28.98 -26.69 -13.45
C CYS A 191 28.75 -28.14 -13.91
N GLN A 192 27.78 -28.39 -14.79
CA GLN A 192 27.45 -29.72 -15.25
C GLN A 192 28.42 -30.18 -16.36
N THR A 193 29.23 -31.21 -16.07
CA THR A 193 30.28 -31.70 -16.99
C THR A 193 29.82 -32.83 -17.92
N ASP A 194 28.73 -33.51 -17.58
CA ASP A 194 28.36 -34.79 -18.20
C ASP A 194 27.26 -34.67 -19.28
N SER A 195 26.69 -33.47 -19.47
CA SER A 195 25.65 -33.20 -20.48
C SER A 195 25.48 -31.71 -20.75
N THR A 196 25.15 -31.33 -21.99
CA THR A 196 24.77 -29.96 -22.40
C THR A 196 23.27 -29.65 -22.19
N GLY A 197 22.58 -30.45 -21.37
CA GLY A 197 21.14 -30.34 -21.14
C GLY A 197 20.72 -29.14 -20.28
N ALA A 198 19.41 -28.84 -20.28
CA ALA A 198 18.82 -27.85 -19.39
C ALA A 198 18.73 -28.38 -17.95
N GLY A 199 19.29 -27.63 -16.98
CA GLY A 199 19.18 -27.93 -15.56
C GLY A 199 17.78 -27.63 -14.99
N HIS A 200 17.01 -26.75 -15.64
CA HIS A 200 15.61 -26.49 -15.35
C HIS A 200 14.85 -26.12 -16.62
N LEU A 201 13.57 -26.49 -16.69
CA LEU A 201 12.63 -26.09 -17.74
C LEU A 201 11.39 -25.48 -17.09
N GLY A 202 10.99 -24.31 -17.57
CA GLY A 202 9.85 -23.57 -17.03
C GLY A 202 9.01 -22.96 -18.15
N THR A 203 7.78 -22.60 -17.79
CA THR A 203 6.90 -21.83 -18.67
C THR A 203 6.28 -20.69 -17.88
N VAL A 204 6.29 -19.49 -18.46
CA VAL A 204 5.59 -18.32 -17.91
C VAL A 204 4.66 -17.74 -18.95
N GLU A 205 3.51 -17.24 -18.50
CA GLU A 205 2.57 -16.54 -19.36
C GLU A 205 2.85 -15.03 -19.39
N TYR A 206 2.67 -14.42 -20.56
CA TYR A 206 2.75 -12.98 -20.76
C TYR A 206 1.72 -12.51 -21.80
N ASN A 207 1.51 -11.21 -21.87
CA ASN A 207 0.80 -10.59 -23.00
C ASN A 207 1.34 -9.19 -23.27
N SER A 208 0.96 -8.63 -24.40
CA SER A 208 1.12 -7.20 -24.70
C SER A 208 -0.27 -6.56 -24.83
N SER A 209 -0.40 -5.31 -24.38
CA SER A 209 -1.70 -4.65 -24.47
C SER A 209 -1.63 -3.13 -24.39
N THR A 210 -2.62 -2.48 -25.00
CA THR A 210 -2.93 -1.07 -24.73
C THR A 210 -3.96 -1.00 -23.62
N LEU A 211 -3.52 -0.58 -22.44
CA LEU A 211 -4.34 -0.46 -21.23
C LEU A 211 -5.07 0.88 -21.19
N TYR A 212 -6.37 0.84 -20.90
CA TYR A 212 -7.11 2.00 -20.42
C TYR A 212 -7.05 2.05 -18.90
N ARG A 213 -6.54 3.16 -18.37
CA ARG A 213 -6.43 3.44 -16.95
C ARG A 213 -7.33 4.62 -16.61
N TYR A 214 -8.07 4.48 -15.51
CA TYR A 214 -8.97 5.50 -15.02
C TYR A 214 -8.76 5.71 -13.53
N ALA A 215 -8.73 6.98 -13.13
CA ALA A 215 -8.83 7.38 -11.74
C ALA A 215 -9.61 8.70 -11.64
N THR A 216 -10.29 8.91 -10.51
CA THR A 216 -10.93 10.20 -10.20
C THR A 216 -10.54 10.64 -8.81
N VAL A 217 -10.38 11.94 -8.61
CA VAL A 217 -10.02 12.56 -7.33
C VAL A 217 -11.07 13.59 -6.95
N ASN A 218 -11.67 13.42 -5.77
CA ASN A 218 -12.50 14.44 -5.14
C ASN A 218 -11.60 15.52 -4.53
N VAL A 219 -11.41 16.62 -5.26
CA VAL A 219 -10.47 17.68 -4.88
C VAL A 219 -10.86 18.35 -3.58
N MET A 220 -12.16 18.51 -3.33
CA MET A 220 -12.65 19.19 -2.13
C MET A 220 -12.42 18.35 -0.87
N GLU A 221 -12.62 17.05 -0.98
CA GLU A 221 -12.35 16.10 0.11
C GLU A 221 -10.85 15.96 0.37
N LEU A 222 -10.05 15.85 -0.70
CA LEU A 222 -8.59 15.82 -0.61
C LEU A 222 -8.04 17.08 0.07
N ALA A 223 -8.47 18.26 -0.37
CA ALA A 223 -8.04 19.53 0.20
C ALA A 223 -8.48 19.70 1.67
N GLY A 224 -9.70 19.27 2.01
CA GLY A 224 -10.18 19.31 3.38
C GLY A 224 -9.42 18.38 4.33
N GLN A 225 -9.05 17.18 3.86
CA GLN A 225 -8.33 16.19 4.65
C GLN A 225 -6.83 16.50 4.76
N LEU A 226 -6.21 17.10 3.73
CA LEU A 226 -4.81 17.55 3.79
C LEU A 226 -4.65 18.89 4.52
N GLY A 227 -5.56 19.84 4.33
CA GLY A 227 -5.52 21.17 4.94
C GLY A 227 -5.91 21.19 6.42
N ALA A 228 -6.47 20.09 6.95
CA ALA A 228 -6.61 19.88 8.39
C ALA A 228 -5.31 19.41 9.06
N ALA A 229 -4.28 19.07 8.27
CA ALA A 229 -3.02 18.47 8.71
C ALA A 229 -1.77 19.33 8.39
N GLN A 230 -1.94 20.64 8.16
CA GLN A 230 -0.84 21.61 8.06
C GLN A 230 -0.89 22.63 9.18
#